data_AF-A0A1V5PDR8-F1
#
_entry.id   AF-A0A1V5PDR8-F1
#
_cell.length_a   1.000
_cell.length_b   1.000
_cell.length_c   1.000
_cell.angle_alpha   90.00
_cell.angle_beta   90.00
_cell.angle_gamma   90.00
#
_symmetry.space_group_name_H-M   'P 1'
#
loop_
_entity.id
_entity.type
_entity.pdbx_description
1 polymer ?
#
loop_
_entity_poly.entity_id
_entity_poly.type
_entity_poly.pdbx_seq_one_letter_code
_entity_poly.pdbx_strand_id
1 'polypeptide(L)'
;MASRYHSAFNNGVYFERVHWDISRLQRLHEHADWVLLFDRTLDKTLFETPSLTDVRLIDYYPNLPGGYRMAISSQRTNAVAWQLSQVLYQFFTPKEMDAQQVAAEMLKTLSQFAGGLLLKTLGGGSLAQELLGLYATYRFLIAEGEYVPEADKLIPLDDYQGWFGRRTQRGRRADLLVLRTPAPGVLRLVAVESKWYKDSIGGGFVADEFGDNAQMRTAVETLRSLFDPTQERLDKDYWQKTLLSLLDIQSNAWDDFRQRFGRGDWTLEVDGIVYVHQYAAQDTGALSASNMVLSREVAKHLHFPDDQKFFCLGPDAQRLRIKGRVEIVQQFLVDGY
;
A
#
# COMPACT_ATOMS: atom_id res chain seq x y z
N MET A 1 -13.25 0.95 -23.50
CA MET A 1 -13.01 0.08 -24.66
C MET A 1 -11.78 -0.76 -24.36
N ALA A 2 -11.94 -2.07 -24.16
CA ALA A 2 -10.82 -2.98 -24.01
C ALA A 2 -10.23 -3.22 -25.41
N SER A 3 -8.98 -2.80 -25.64
CA SER A 3 -8.26 -3.24 -26.84
C SER A 3 -8.03 -4.75 -26.70
N ARG A 4 -8.71 -5.53 -27.54
CA ARG A 4 -8.32 -6.93 -27.74
C ARG A 4 -7.02 -6.90 -28.52
N TYR A 5 -5.92 -7.18 -27.84
CA TYR A 5 -4.64 -7.44 -28.49
C TYR A 5 -4.81 -8.74 -29.31
N HIS A 6 -4.76 -8.62 -30.64
CA HIS A 6 -4.78 -9.73 -31.59
C HIS A 6 -3.36 -9.97 -32.13
N SER A 7 -2.44 -10.31 -31.22
CA SER A 7 -1.19 -10.97 -31.62
C SER A 7 -1.16 -12.36 -30.97
N ALA A 8 -0.83 -13.39 -31.75
CA ALA A 8 -0.50 -14.69 -31.19
C ALA A 8 0.63 -14.51 -30.16
N PHE A 9 0.50 -15.14 -28.99
CA PHE A 9 1.51 -15.13 -27.93
C PHE A 9 2.70 -15.98 -28.42
N ASN A 10 3.54 -15.41 -29.29
CA ASN A 10 4.53 -16.15 -30.07
C ASN A 10 5.78 -16.56 -29.27
N ASN A 11 6.00 -15.99 -28.08
CA ASN A 11 7.19 -16.22 -27.26
C ASN A 11 6.85 -16.72 -25.85
N GLY A 12 5.81 -17.57 -25.73
CA GLY A 12 5.54 -18.29 -24.49
C GLY A 12 6.35 -19.57 -24.44
N VAL A 13 7.30 -19.67 -23.50
CA VAL A 13 7.96 -20.95 -23.22
C VAL A 13 7.20 -21.63 -22.09
N TYR A 14 6.47 -22.69 -22.43
CA TYR A 14 5.83 -23.56 -21.43
C TYR A 14 6.85 -24.57 -20.93
N PHE A 15 6.98 -24.67 -19.61
CA PHE A 15 7.75 -25.72 -19.00
C PHE A 15 6.84 -26.57 -18.12
N GLU A 16 6.93 -27.89 -18.26
CA GLU A 16 6.18 -28.83 -17.43
C GLU A 16 7.03 -29.27 -16.23
N ARG A 17 6.50 -29.18 -15.01
CA ARG A 17 7.14 -29.64 -13.75
C ARG A 17 8.52 -29.01 -13.50
N VAL A 18 8.57 -27.68 -13.48
CA VAL A 18 9.82 -26.97 -13.17
C VAL A 18 9.97 -26.82 -11.67
N HIS A 19 11.11 -27.27 -11.15
CA HIS A 19 11.64 -26.71 -9.92
C HIS A 19 12.35 -25.40 -10.27
N TRP A 20 11.77 -24.27 -9.85
CA TRP A 20 12.34 -22.96 -10.15
C TRP A 20 13.62 -22.76 -9.36
N ASP A 21 14.70 -22.45 -10.07
CA ASP A 21 15.97 -22.07 -9.48
C ASP A 21 16.54 -20.85 -10.21
N ILE A 22 17.60 -20.30 -9.63
CA ILE A 22 18.26 -19.08 -10.11
C ILE A 22 18.77 -19.25 -11.53
N SER A 23 19.32 -20.43 -11.86
CA SER A 23 19.86 -20.71 -13.20
C SER A 23 18.79 -20.69 -14.29
N ARG A 24 17.58 -21.15 -13.97
CA ARG A 24 16.44 -21.13 -14.91
C ARG A 24 15.91 -19.72 -15.09
N LEU A 25 15.79 -18.97 -13.98
CA LEU A 25 15.36 -17.58 -14.03
C LEU A 25 16.35 -16.71 -14.83
N GLN A 26 17.66 -16.91 -14.64
CA GLN A 26 18.69 -16.23 -15.42
C GLN A 26 18.59 -16.55 -16.91
N ARG A 27 18.44 -17.83 -17.28
CA ARG A 27 18.25 -18.24 -18.69
C ARG A 27 17.01 -17.63 -19.34
N LEU A 28 15.92 -17.48 -18.59
CA LEU A 28 14.75 -16.77 -19.11
C LEU A 28 15.08 -15.31 -19.39
N HIS A 29 15.83 -14.69 -18.49
CA HIS A 29 16.23 -13.31 -18.63
C HIS A 29 17.33 -13.06 -19.68
N GLU A 30 18.15 -14.06 -20.02
CA GLU A 30 19.05 -14.02 -21.20
C GLU A 30 18.29 -13.80 -22.52
N HIS A 31 17.00 -14.17 -22.56
CA HIS A 31 16.16 -14.08 -23.75
C HIS A 31 15.01 -13.07 -23.61
N ALA A 32 14.77 -12.52 -22.42
CA ALA A 32 13.65 -11.62 -22.16
C ALA A 32 13.94 -10.60 -21.05
N ASP A 33 13.65 -9.33 -21.33
CA ASP A 33 13.76 -8.25 -20.34
C ASP A 33 12.72 -8.37 -19.22
N TRP A 34 11.56 -8.94 -19.54
CA TRP A 34 10.42 -9.14 -18.64
C TRP A 34 10.07 -10.62 -18.63
N VAL A 35 9.98 -11.20 -17.44
CA VAL A 35 9.64 -12.61 -17.25
C VAL A 35 8.41 -12.68 -16.35
N LEU A 36 7.39 -13.40 -16.82
CA LEU A 36 6.19 -13.71 -16.07
C LEU A 36 6.19 -15.21 -15.76
N LEU A 37 6.30 -15.57 -14.49
CA LEU A 37 6.22 -16.95 -14.03
C LEU A 37 4.83 -17.20 -13.45
N PHE A 38 4.22 -18.33 -13.81
CA PHE A 38 2.93 -18.77 -13.30
C PHE A 38 3.01 -20.25 -12.93
N ASP A 39 3.11 -20.56 -11.64
CA ASP A 39 3.32 -21.92 -11.14
C ASP A 39 2.80 -22.06 -9.71
N ARG A 40 2.48 -23.28 -9.26
CA ARG A 40 2.04 -23.55 -7.87
C ARG A 40 3.21 -23.59 -6.88
N THR A 41 4.40 -23.92 -7.37
CA THR A 41 5.62 -24.13 -6.58
C THR A 41 6.51 -22.89 -6.50
N LEU A 42 6.12 -21.81 -7.17
CA LEU A 42 6.87 -20.56 -7.19
C LEU A 42 6.99 -19.99 -5.77
N ASP A 43 8.18 -19.56 -5.40
CA ASP A 43 8.45 -18.91 -4.12
C ASP A 43 9.05 -17.51 -4.38
N LYS A 44 8.60 -16.52 -3.61
CA LYS A 44 9.11 -15.16 -3.66
C LYS A 44 10.59 -15.08 -3.29
N THR A 45 11.04 -15.95 -2.38
CA THR A 45 12.43 -16.02 -1.91
C THR A 45 13.44 -16.28 -3.04
N LEU A 46 12.98 -16.87 -4.16
CA LEU A 46 13.80 -17.04 -5.37
C LEU A 46 14.44 -15.72 -5.83
N PHE A 47 13.71 -14.61 -5.71
CA PHE A 47 14.14 -13.29 -6.17
C PHE A 47 14.92 -12.50 -5.11
N GLU A 48 14.99 -13.01 -3.89
CA GLU A 48 15.73 -12.40 -2.77
C GLU A 48 17.16 -12.97 -2.67
N THR A 49 17.55 -13.87 -3.57
CA THR A 49 18.86 -14.51 -3.53
C THR A 49 19.97 -13.57 -4.03
N PRO A 50 21.07 -13.38 -3.29
CA PRO A 50 22.15 -12.44 -3.65
C PRO A 50 22.80 -12.63 -5.03
N SER A 51 22.73 -13.84 -5.61
CA SER A 51 23.28 -14.13 -6.94
C SER A 51 22.45 -13.62 -8.11
N LEU A 52 21.25 -13.08 -7.86
CA LEU A 52 20.42 -12.37 -8.85
C LEU A 52 20.65 -10.86 -8.72
N THR A 53 21.81 -10.37 -9.16
CA THR A 53 22.15 -8.94 -9.01
C THR A 53 21.29 -8.05 -9.90
N ASP A 54 20.99 -8.53 -11.11
CA ASP A 54 20.40 -7.70 -12.17
C ASP A 54 18.91 -7.96 -12.37
N VAL A 55 18.36 -9.01 -11.76
CA VAL A 55 16.93 -9.34 -11.82
C VAL A 55 16.24 -8.82 -10.57
N ARG A 56 15.16 -8.06 -10.73
CA ARG A 56 14.28 -7.69 -9.62
C ARG A 56 12.90 -8.27 -9.81
N LEU A 57 12.32 -8.74 -8.72
CA LEU A 57 10.88 -8.96 -8.62
C LEU A 57 10.17 -7.60 -8.62
N ILE A 58 9.29 -7.42 -9.59
CA ILE A 58 8.46 -6.23 -9.75
C ILE A 58 7.12 -6.43 -9.04
N ASP A 59 6.52 -7.62 -9.17
CA ASP A 59 5.24 -7.92 -8.57
C ASP A 59 5.08 -9.42 -8.26
N TYR A 60 4.26 -9.76 -7.28
CA TYR A 60 4.04 -11.13 -6.85
C TYR A 60 2.62 -11.36 -6.31
N TYR A 61 1.94 -12.36 -6.89
CA TYR A 61 0.58 -12.75 -6.55
C TYR A 61 0.62 -14.14 -5.90
N PRO A 62 0.50 -14.25 -4.57
CA PRO A 62 0.62 -15.53 -3.87
C PRO A 62 -0.61 -16.44 -4.00
N ASN A 63 -1.78 -15.88 -4.30
CA ASN A 63 -3.07 -16.54 -4.07
C ASN A 63 -3.98 -16.51 -5.31
N LEU A 64 -3.52 -17.05 -6.45
CA LEU A 64 -4.35 -17.15 -7.65
C LEU A 64 -5.23 -18.42 -7.63
N PRO A 65 -6.39 -18.41 -8.31
CA PRO A 65 -7.31 -19.54 -8.34
C PRO A 65 -6.61 -20.85 -8.74
N GLY A 66 -6.90 -21.94 -8.02
CA GLY A 66 -6.28 -23.25 -8.27
C GLY A 66 -4.90 -23.44 -7.63
N GLY A 67 -4.54 -22.59 -6.65
CA GLY A 67 -3.29 -22.67 -5.89
C GLY A 67 -2.06 -22.16 -6.65
N TYR A 68 -2.28 -21.44 -7.74
CA TYR A 68 -1.20 -20.88 -8.54
C TYR A 68 -0.67 -19.59 -7.92
N ARG A 69 0.58 -19.30 -8.23
CA ARG A 69 1.29 -18.07 -7.87
C ARG A 69 1.82 -17.45 -9.15
N MET A 70 1.93 -16.13 -9.16
CA MET A 70 2.51 -15.40 -10.29
C MET A 70 3.61 -14.47 -9.81
N ALA A 71 4.76 -14.48 -10.49
CA ALA A 71 5.82 -13.51 -10.30
C ALA A 71 6.08 -12.76 -11.60
N ILE A 72 6.33 -11.46 -11.48
CA ILE A 72 6.71 -10.59 -12.58
C ILE A 72 8.09 -10.05 -12.24
N SER A 73 9.10 -10.35 -13.06
CA SER A 73 10.47 -9.88 -12.85
C SER A 73 11.04 -9.21 -14.08
N SER A 74 12.04 -8.35 -13.86
CA SER A 74 12.73 -7.67 -14.95
C SER A 74 14.22 -7.46 -14.68
N GLN A 75 15.02 -7.48 -15.76
CA GLN A 75 16.40 -7.00 -15.78
C GLN A 75 16.53 -5.51 -16.09
N ARG A 76 15.45 -4.83 -16.51
CA ARG A 76 15.47 -3.41 -16.92
C ARG A 76 15.15 -2.45 -15.77
N THR A 77 15.61 -2.77 -14.58
CA THR A 77 15.37 -1.97 -13.37
C THR A 77 15.93 -0.56 -13.48
N ASN A 78 17.06 -0.40 -14.19
CA ASN A 78 17.63 0.91 -14.50
C ASN A 78 16.73 1.75 -15.40
N ALA A 79 16.06 1.14 -16.39
CA ALA A 79 15.13 1.88 -17.26
C ALA A 79 13.88 2.31 -16.48
N VAL A 80 13.39 1.46 -15.58
CA VAL A 80 12.28 1.77 -14.67
C VAL A 80 12.67 2.92 -13.73
N ALA A 81 13.81 2.82 -13.05
CA ALA A 81 14.32 3.88 -12.18
C ALA A 81 14.55 5.17 -12.97
N TRP A 82 15.06 5.09 -14.20
CA TRP A 82 15.21 6.27 -15.06
C TRP A 82 13.87 6.93 -15.37
N GLN A 83 12.83 6.17 -15.75
CA GLN A 83 11.49 6.73 -15.97
C GLN A 83 10.91 7.39 -14.72
N LEU A 84 11.09 6.79 -13.55
CA LEU A 84 10.71 7.36 -12.27
C LEU A 84 11.49 8.66 -11.96
N SER A 85 12.78 8.72 -12.32
CA SER A 85 13.56 9.95 -12.20
C SER A 85 13.01 11.08 -13.09
N GLN A 86 12.54 10.76 -14.30
CA GLN A 86 11.91 11.74 -15.18
C GLN A 86 10.60 12.29 -14.61
N VAL A 87 9.85 11.45 -13.89
CA VAL A 87 8.69 11.89 -13.12
C VAL A 87 9.12 12.84 -12.00
N LEU A 88 10.12 12.48 -11.20
CA LEU A 88 10.61 13.33 -10.11
C LEU A 88 11.08 14.70 -10.61
N TYR A 89 11.73 14.78 -11.77
CA TYR A 89 12.14 16.06 -12.37
C TYR A 89 10.99 16.99 -12.76
N GLN A 90 9.76 16.48 -12.86
CA GLN A 90 8.58 17.33 -13.08
C GLN A 90 8.15 18.06 -11.79
N PHE A 91 8.50 17.52 -10.63
CA PHE A 91 8.08 18.05 -9.33
C PHE A 91 9.22 18.68 -8.56
N PHE A 92 10.46 18.23 -8.75
CA PHE A 92 11.63 18.63 -7.99
C PHE A 92 12.78 19.05 -8.88
N THR A 93 13.56 20.00 -8.39
CA THR A 93 14.78 20.47 -9.04
C THR A 93 15.98 19.60 -8.65
N PRO A 94 17.02 19.50 -9.49
CA PRO A 94 18.24 18.77 -9.15
C PRO A 94 18.98 19.29 -7.91
N LYS A 95 18.67 20.52 -7.46
CA LYS A 95 19.23 21.09 -6.21
C LYS A 95 18.51 20.59 -4.96
N GLU A 96 17.27 20.15 -5.10
CA GLU A 96 16.45 19.67 -3.98
C GLU A 96 16.72 18.20 -3.68
N MET A 97 17.01 17.37 -4.68
CA MET A 97 17.31 15.95 -4.50
C MET A 97 18.04 15.34 -5.69
N ASP A 98 18.75 14.25 -5.45
CA ASP A 98 19.18 13.33 -6.51
C ASP A 98 17.99 12.44 -6.94
N ALA A 99 17.33 12.83 -8.02
CA ALA A 99 16.17 12.11 -8.55
C ALA A 99 16.49 10.68 -8.99
N GLN A 100 17.74 10.36 -9.35
CA GLN A 100 18.11 9.00 -9.74
C GLN A 100 18.22 8.09 -8.53
N GLN A 101 18.87 8.57 -7.46
CA GLN A 101 18.95 7.83 -6.19
C GLN A 101 17.55 7.60 -5.62
N VAL A 102 16.74 8.65 -5.50
CA VAL A 102 15.37 8.56 -4.95
C VAL A 102 14.49 7.63 -5.81
N ALA A 103 14.63 7.67 -7.13
CA ALA A 103 13.90 6.76 -8.01
C ALA A 103 14.29 5.29 -7.82
N ALA A 104 15.58 4.99 -7.59
CA ALA A 104 16.04 3.64 -7.31
C ALA A 104 15.49 3.12 -5.97
N GLU A 105 15.47 3.96 -4.94
CA GLU A 105 14.87 3.64 -3.63
C GLU A 105 13.36 3.45 -3.73
N MET A 106 12.68 4.32 -4.46
CA MET A 106 11.25 4.23 -4.70
C MET A 106 10.89 2.94 -5.43
N LEU A 107 11.66 2.56 -6.47
CA LEU A 107 11.51 1.28 -7.15
C LEU A 107 11.67 0.10 -6.17
N LYS A 108 12.77 0.09 -5.40
CA LYS A 108 13.05 -0.97 -4.41
C LYS A 108 11.93 -1.11 -3.38
N THR A 109 11.39 0.01 -2.93
CA THR A 109 10.37 0.07 -1.87
C THR A 109 9.00 -0.34 -2.41
N LEU A 110 8.56 0.29 -3.50
CA LEU A 110 7.22 0.07 -4.04
C LEU A 110 7.06 -1.31 -4.68
N SER A 111 8.13 -1.95 -5.18
CA SER A 111 8.04 -3.32 -5.68
C SER A 111 7.67 -4.34 -4.57
N GLN A 112 7.75 -3.95 -3.29
CA GLN A 112 7.40 -4.83 -2.18
C GLN A 112 5.89 -4.88 -1.90
N PHE A 113 5.15 -3.81 -2.19
CA PHE A 113 3.72 -3.70 -1.84
C PHE A 113 2.84 -2.99 -2.89
N ALA A 114 3.41 -2.44 -3.96
CA ALA A 114 2.69 -1.67 -4.98
C ALA A 114 3.17 -2.02 -6.41
N GLY A 115 3.58 -3.28 -6.63
CA GLY A 115 4.11 -3.77 -7.91
C GLY A 115 3.15 -3.54 -9.08
N GLY A 116 1.86 -3.79 -8.88
CA GLY A 116 0.84 -3.56 -9.92
C GLY A 116 0.72 -2.09 -10.33
N LEU A 117 0.80 -1.15 -9.39
CA LEU A 117 0.78 0.30 -9.67
C LEU A 117 2.07 0.74 -10.39
N LEU A 118 3.20 0.20 -9.94
CA LEU A 118 4.49 0.42 -10.59
C LEU A 118 4.45 -0.02 -12.06
N LEU A 119 3.95 -1.22 -12.35
CA LEU A 119 3.78 -1.73 -13.71
C LEU A 119 2.87 -0.85 -14.58
N LYS A 120 1.75 -0.39 -14.04
CA LYS A 120 0.83 0.51 -14.77
C LYS A 120 1.50 1.86 -15.08
N THR A 121 2.32 2.37 -14.18
CA THR A 121 3.03 3.65 -14.36
C THR A 121 4.07 3.54 -15.49
N LEU A 122 4.73 2.40 -15.62
CA LEU A 122 5.69 2.11 -16.71
C LEU A 122 5.04 2.01 -18.09
N GLY A 123 3.77 1.64 -18.16
CA GLY A 123 2.99 1.61 -19.39
C GLY A 123 2.67 2.98 -19.99
N GLY A 124 3.05 4.08 -19.30
CA GLY A 124 2.74 5.45 -19.66
C GLY A 124 1.35 5.89 -19.20
N GLY A 125 1.25 7.05 -18.53
CA GLY A 125 -0.03 7.61 -18.07
C GLY A 125 0.09 8.55 -16.86
N SER A 126 -1.07 9.03 -16.39
CA SER A 126 -1.23 9.98 -15.27
C SER A 126 -0.96 9.40 -13.86
N LEU A 127 -0.54 8.13 -13.77
CA LEU A 127 -0.36 7.40 -12.50
C LEU A 127 0.95 7.77 -11.76
N ALA A 128 1.81 8.56 -12.38
CA ALA A 128 3.04 9.07 -11.79
C ALA A 128 2.80 9.80 -10.45
N GLN A 129 1.74 10.62 -10.36
CA GLN A 129 1.39 11.35 -9.14
C GLN A 129 0.90 10.42 -8.02
N GLU A 130 0.13 9.39 -8.38
CA GLU A 130 -0.35 8.38 -7.43
C GLU A 130 0.83 7.62 -6.83
N LEU A 131 1.79 7.24 -7.66
CA LEU A 131 2.99 6.53 -7.25
C LEU A 131 3.88 7.40 -6.32
N LEU A 132 4.06 8.69 -6.64
CA LEU A 132 4.77 9.64 -5.78
C LEU A 132 4.07 9.84 -4.44
N GLY A 133 2.75 10.03 -4.45
CA GLY A 133 1.96 10.15 -3.24
C GLY A 133 2.09 8.91 -2.37
N LEU A 134 1.98 7.73 -2.96
CA LEU A 134 2.08 6.47 -2.24
C LEU A 134 3.45 6.27 -1.59
N TYR A 135 4.53 6.59 -2.32
CA TYR A 135 5.88 6.56 -1.78
C TYR A 135 6.05 7.56 -0.63
N ALA A 136 5.60 8.80 -0.79
CA ALA A 136 5.65 9.80 0.29
C ALA A 136 4.88 9.34 1.53
N THR A 137 3.66 8.84 1.34
CA THR A 137 2.82 8.28 2.41
C THR A 137 3.54 7.15 3.15
N TYR A 138 4.16 6.21 2.43
CA TYR A 138 4.98 5.16 3.05
C TYR A 138 6.10 5.72 3.92
N ARG A 139 6.85 6.71 3.42
CA ARG A 139 7.96 7.34 4.17
C ARG A 139 7.46 8.02 5.44
N PHE A 140 6.34 8.73 5.38
CA PHE A 140 5.74 9.38 6.55
C PHE A 140 5.14 8.39 7.54
N LEU A 141 4.51 7.30 7.07
CA LEU A 141 4.01 6.26 7.96
C LEU A 141 5.14 5.71 8.86
N ILE A 142 6.35 5.52 8.30
CA ILE A 142 7.52 5.11 9.08
C ILE A 142 7.99 6.22 10.02
N ALA A 143 8.22 7.42 9.46
CA ALA A 143 8.75 8.55 10.23
C ALA A 143 7.86 8.93 11.42
N GLU A 144 6.55 8.72 11.31
CA GLU A 144 5.56 9.05 12.34
C GLU A 144 5.19 7.84 13.22
N GLY A 145 5.82 6.68 13.02
CA GLY A 145 5.60 5.47 13.82
C GLY A 145 4.25 4.78 13.56
N GLU A 146 3.56 5.14 12.48
CA GLU A 146 2.31 4.50 12.06
C GLU A 146 2.54 3.15 11.37
N TYR A 147 3.76 2.90 10.89
CA TYR A 147 4.18 1.65 10.30
C TYR A 147 5.61 1.32 10.69
N VAL A 148 5.83 0.12 11.22
CA VAL A 148 7.16 -0.41 11.56
C VAL A 148 7.45 -1.61 10.65
N PRO A 149 8.33 -1.51 9.62
CA PRO A 149 8.49 -2.53 8.59
C PRO A 149 8.68 -3.98 9.08
N GLU A 150 9.40 -4.17 10.18
CA GLU A 150 9.71 -5.50 10.75
C GLU A 150 8.63 -6.06 11.70
N ALA A 151 7.73 -5.20 12.16
CA ALA A 151 6.71 -5.54 13.15
C ALA A 151 5.27 -5.46 12.59
N ASP A 152 5.02 -4.60 11.62
CA ASP A 152 3.71 -4.32 11.06
C ASP A 152 3.59 -4.89 9.64
N LYS A 153 2.36 -5.05 9.15
CA LYS A 153 2.10 -5.43 7.75
C LYS A 153 1.53 -4.26 6.99
N LEU A 154 2.11 -3.96 5.83
CA LEU A 154 1.52 -3.05 4.86
C LEU A 154 0.86 -3.84 3.72
N ILE A 155 -0.38 -3.50 3.41
CA ILE A 155 -1.19 -4.18 2.40
C ILE A 155 -1.78 -3.14 1.44
N PRO A 156 -1.57 -3.27 0.11
CA PRO A 156 -2.33 -2.48 -0.87
C PRO A 156 -3.79 -2.96 -0.91
N LEU A 157 -4.73 -2.06 -0.67
CA LEU A 157 -6.17 -2.40 -0.72
C LEU A 157 -6.69 -2.56 -2.16
N ASP A 158 -5.89 -2.15 -3.14
CA ASP A 158 -6.13 -2.39 -4.57
C ASP A 158 -6.21 -3.86 -4.94
N ASP A 159 -5.55 -4.75 -4.19
CA ASP A 159 -5.61 -6.20 -4.40
C ASP A 159 -6.89 -6.83 -3.83
N TYR A 160 -7.60 -6.08 -2.98
CA TYR A 160 -8.76 -6.53 -2.22
C TYR A 160 -10.04 -5.80 -2.60
N GLN A 161 -10.18 -5.39 -3.86
CA GLN A 161 -11.36 -4.63 -4.33
C GLN A 161 -12.69 -5.32 -4.03
N GLY A 162 -12.70 -6.66 -4.02
CA GLY A 162 -13.89 -7.46 -3.70
C GLY A 162 -14.44 -7.22 -2.30
N TRP A 163 -13.65 -6.69 -1.36
CA TRP A 163 -14.08 -6.38 0.01
C TRP A 163 -15.02 -5.18 0.07
N PHE A 164 -14.86 -4.22 -0.83
CA PHE A 164 -15.58 -2.93 -0.81
C PHE A 164 -16.76 -2.88 -1.79
N GLY A 165 -17.28 -4.05 -2.20
CA GLY A 165 -18.42 -4.16 -3.11
C GLY A 165 -18.11 -3.77 -4.57
N ARG A 166 -19.15 -3.71 -5.41
CA ARG A 166 -19.01 -3.34 -6.84
C ARG A 166 -18.86 -1.82 -6.97
N ARG A 167 -17.95 -1.36 -7.84
CA ARG A 167 -17.66 0.06 -8.17
C ARG A 167 -18.87 0.99 -8.35
N THR A 168 -20.04 0.46 -8.73
CA THR A 168 -21.28 1.22 -8.97
C THR A 168 -22.05 1.60 -7.70
N GLN A 169 -21.74 1.00 -6.55
CA GLN A 169 -22.28 1.41 -5.25
C GLN A 169 -21.12 1.65 -4.30
N ARG A 170 -20.73 2.93 -4.12
CA ARG A 170 -19.88 3.39 -3.01
C ARG A 170 -18.56 2.62 -2.81
N GLY A 171 -17.95 2.09 -3.87
CA GLY A 171 -16.65 1.40 -3.84
C GLY A 171 -15.45 2.32 -3.61
N ARG A 172 -15.55 3.18 -2.60
CA ARG A 172 -14.52 4.12 -2.14
C ARG A 172 -13.70 3.40 -1.07
N ARG A 173 -12.50 2.95 -1.45
CA ARG A 173 -11.54 2.25 -0.60
C ARG A 173 -10.36 3.18 -0.30
N ALA A 174 -9.69 2.96 0.82
CA ALA A 174 -8.37 3.56 1.02
C ALA A 174 -7.32 2.90 0.10
N ASP A 175 -6.16 3.52 -0.07
CA ASP A 175 -5.05 2.97 -0.88
C ASP A 175 -4.33 1.82 -0.18
N LEU A 176 -4.04 1.99 1.12
CA LEU A 176 -3.23 1.11 1.94
C LEU A 176 -3.96 0.69 3.20
N LEU A 177 -3.52 -0.43 3.76
CA LEU A 177 -3.95 -0.93 5.06
C LEU A 177 -2.72 -1.34 5.87
N VAL A 178 -2.56 -0.76 7.05
CA VAL A 178 -1.55 -1.18 8.04
C VAL A 178 -2.20 -2.11 9.06
N LEU A 179 -1.63 -3.31 9.24
CA LEU A 179 -1.99 -4.24 10.31
C LEU A 179 -0.90 -4.18 11.37
N ARG A 180 -1.30 -4.03 12.63
CA ARG A 180 -0.36 -3.95 13.75
C ARG A 180 -0.94 -4.53 15.05
N THR A 181 -0.06 -4.93 15.95
CA THR A 181 -0.39 -5.43 17.29
C THR A 181 0.13 -4.47 18.36
N PRO A 182 -0.60 -3.36 18.64
CA PRO A 182 -0.12 -2.34 19.57
C PRO A 182 -0.04 -2.85 21.02
N ALA A 183 -0.77 -3.91 21.35
CA ALA A 183 -0.77 -4.56 22.65
C ALA A 183 -1.11 -6.06 22.50
N PRO A 184 -0.77 -6.90 23.49
CA PRO A 184 -1.19 -8.29 23.56
C PRO A 184 -2.70 -8.45 23.31
N GLY A 185 -3.07 -9.29 22.34
CA GLY A 185 -4.48 -9.54 22.00
C GLY A 185 -5.22 -8.40 21.29
N VAL A 186 -4.56 -7.30 20.92
CA VAL A 186 -5.17 -6.21 20.15
C VAL A 186 -4.68 -6.27 18.71
N LEU A 187 -5.60 -6.40 17.75
CA LEU A 187 -5.32 -6.17 16.34
C LEU A 187 -5.81 -4.77 15.97
N ARG A 188 -4.90 -3.95 15.45
CA ARG A 188 -5.24 -2.64 14.89
C ARG A 188 -5.09 -2.64 13.37
N LEU A 189 -6.14 -2.19 12.71
CA LEU A 189 -6.24 -1.96 11.28
C LEU A 189 -6.29 -0.45 11.04
N VAL A 190 -5.33 0.09 10.29
CA VAL A 190 -5.32 1.50 9.91
C VAL A 190 -5.45 1.61 8.40
N ALA A 191 -6.61 2.05 7.92
CA ALA A 191 -6.80 2.40 6.53
C ALA A 191 -6.02 3.70 6.22
N VAL A 192 -5.24 3.73 5.15
CA VAL A 192 -4.41 4.88 4.81
C VAL A 192 -4.71 5.33 3.38
N GLU A 193 -5.13 6.58 3.24
CA GLU A 193 -5.35 7.24 1.96
C GLU A 193 -4.21 8.20 1.64
N SER A 194 -3.79 8.23 0.38
CA SER A 194 -2.68 9.03 -0.10
C SER A 194 -3.12 9.97 -1.22
N LYS A 195 -3.00 11.28 -0.99
CA LYS A 195 -3.36 12.29 -1.99
C LYS A 195 -2.17 13.16 -2.37
N TRP A 196 -1.99 13.39 -3.68
CA TRP A 196 -0.96 14.27 -4.22
C TRP A 196 -1.60 15.52 -4.84
N TYR A 197 -1.48 16.67 -4.17
CA TYR A 197 -2.16 17.91 -4.55
C TYR A 197 -1.19 19.04 -4.86
N LYS A 198 -1.52 19.82 -5.90
CA LYS A 198 -0.83 21.08 -6.18
C LYS A 198 -1.34 22.20 -5.26
N ASP A 199 -2.67 22.31 -5.18
CA ASP A 199 -3.36 23.41 -4.52
C ASP A 199 -3.71 23.07 -3.06
N SER A 200 -4.05 24.10 -2.29
CA SER A 200 -4.49 23.94 -0.91
C SER A 200 -5.86 23.25 -0.83
N ILE A 201 -6.02 22.35 0.14
CA ILE A 201 -7.31 21.73 0.49
C ILE A 201 -8.08 22.58 1.51
N GLY A 202 -9.40 22.36 1.59
CA GLY A 202 -10.30 23.08 2.50
C GLY A 202 -11.36 22.18 3.12
N GLY A 203 -12.37 22.77 3.78
CA GLY A 203 -13.42 22.01 4.48
C GLY A 203 -14.24 21.06 3.60
N GLY A 204 -14.43 21.39 2.31
CA GLY A 204 -15.09 20.48 1.35
C GLY A 204 -14.35 19.15 1.18
N PHE A 205 -13.01 19.18 1.11
CA PHE A 205 -12.19 17.98 1.08
C PHE A 205 -12.37 17.12 2.34
N VAL A 206 -12.41 17.78 3.51
CA VAL A 206 -12.63 17.07 4.79
C VAL A 206 -13.98 16.35 4.80
N ALA A 207 -15.04 17.00 4.32
CA ALA A 207 -16.35 16.39 4.23
C ALA A 207 -16.38 15.19 3.25
N ASP A 208 -15.66 15.28 2.13
CA ASP A 208 -15.57 14.21 1.12
C ASP A 208 -14.77 12.98 1.61
N GLU A 209 -13.84 13.17 2.55
CA GLU A 209 -13.01 12.09 3.12
C GLU A 209 -13.56 11.52 4.44
N PHE A 210 -14.12 12.35 5.33
CA PHE A 210 -14.54 11.94 6.68
C PHE A 210 -16.04 12.06 6.99
N GLY A 211 -16.85 12.73 6.16
CA GLY A 211 -18.30 12.85 6.36
C GLY A 211 -19.07 11.51 6.30
N ASP A 212 -20.39 11.56 6.50
CA ASP A 212 -21.25 10.37 6.69
C ASP A 212 -21.29 9.37 5.52
N ASN A 213 -20.92 9.79 4.30
CA ASN A 213 -20.85 8.93 3.11
C ASN A 213 -19.47 9.01 2.43
N ALA A 214 -18.46 9.37 3.21
CA ALA A 214 -17.14 9.69 2.73
C ALA A 214 -16.25 8.45 2.57
N GLN A 215 -15.15 8.60 1.84
CA GLN A 215 -14.26 7.50 1.47
C GLN A 215 -13.64 6.80 2.68
N MET A 216 -13.03 7.56 3.59
CA MET A 216 -12.34 6.98 4.75
C MET A 216 -13.32 6.29 5.70
N ARG A 217 -14.47 6.91 5.97
CA ARG A 217 -15.54 6.31 6.77
C ARG A 217 -15.99 4.97 6.19
N THR A 218 -16.29 4.94 4.90
CA THR A 218 -16.72 3.71 4.21
C THR A 218 -15.66 2.61 4.32
N ALA A 219 -14.38 2.97 4.18
CA ALA A 219 -13.29 2.01 4.29
C ALA A 219 -13.20 1.39 5.70
N VAL A 220 -13.24 2.23 6.75
CA VAL A 220 -13.19 1.81 8.16
C VAL A 220 -14.40 0.95 8.54
N GLU A 221 -15.60 1.38 8.14
CA GLU A 221 -16.85 0.64 8.35
C GLU A 221 -16.79 -0.75 7.70
N THR A 222 -16.33 -0.80 6.45
CA THR A 222 -16.17 -2.06 5.72
C THR A 222 -15.19 -2.97 6.44
N LEU A 223 -13.98 -2.51 6.75
CA LEU A 223 -12.96 -3.32 7.43
C LEU A 223 -13.46 -3.87 8.77
N ARG A 224 -14.15 -3.05 9.58
CA ARG A 224 -14.75 -3.55 10.83
C ARG A 224 -15.83 -4.60 10.54
N SER A 225 -16.74 -4.33 9.60
CA SER A 225 -17.77 -5.31 9.22
C SER A 225 -17.20 -6.64 8.77
N LEU A 226 -16.00 -6.67 8.18
CA LEU A 226 -15.37 -7.89 7.74
C LEU A 226 -14.70 -8.65 8.89
N PHE A 227 -13.98 -7.94 9.76
CA PHE A 227 -13.02 -8.57 10.66
C PHE A 227 -13.40 -8.60 12.14
N ASP A 228 -14.44 -7.87 12.56
CA ASP A 228 -14.81 -7.79 13.98
C ASP A 228 -15.17 -9.19 14.56
N PRO A 229 -14.46 -9.65 15.61
CA PRO A 229 -14.69 -10.98 16.19
C PRO A 229 -16.04 -11.12 16.87
N THR A 230 -16.67 -10.00 17.25
CA THR A 230 -17.95 -10.01 17.98
C THR A 230 -19.15 -10.14 17.05
N GLN A 231 -18.96 -10.02 15.74
CA GLN A 231 -20.08 -10.05 14.80
C GLN A 231 -20.68 -11.44 14.64
N GLU A 232 -22.00 -11.48 14.59
CA GLU A 232 -22.81 -12.66 14.29
C GLU A 232 -23.16 -12.67 12.79
N ARG A 233 -22.24 -13.19 11.96
CA ARG A 233 -22.42 -13.32 10.49
C ARG A 233 -22.15 -14.74 10.02
N LEU A 234 -22.89 -15.18 8.99
CA LEU A 234 -22.81 -16.56 8.47
C LEU A 234 -21.44 -16.92 7.89
N ASP A 235 -20.74 -15.94 7.32
CA ASP A 235 -19.42 -16.09 6.70
C ASP A 235 -18.28 -15.63 7.61
N LYS A 236 -18.51 -15.55 8.93
CA LYS A 236 -17.49 -15.18 9.92
C LYS A 236 -16.22 -16.01 9.77
N ASP A 237 -16.36 -17.34 9.69
CA ASP A 237 -15.22 -18.25 9.59
C ASP A 237 -14.39 -18.02 8.33
N TYR A 238 -15.02 -17.59 7.23
CA TYR A 238 -14.31 -17.23 6.01
C TYR A 238 -13.42 -16.01 6.25
N TRP A 239 -13.97 -14.93 6.81
CA TRP A 239 -13.23 -13.71 7.06
C TRP A 239 -12.16 -13.85 8.13
N GLN A 240 -12.38 -14.68 9.15
CA GLN A 240 -11.37 -15.00 10.16
C GLN A 240 -10.21 -15.80 9.55
N LYS A 241 -10.48 -16.74 8.62
CA LYS A 241 -9.43 -17.42 7.84
C LYS A 241 -8.69 -16.47 6.90
N THR A 242 -9.42 -15.57 6.24
CA THR A 242 -8.80 -14.52 5.41
C THR A 242 -7.88 -13.67 6.26
N LEU A 243 -8.32 -13.18 7.42
CA LEU A 243 -7.48 -12.40 8.32
C LEU A 243 -6.22 -13.16 8.73
N LEU A 244 -6.35 -14.42 9.17
CA LEU A 244 -5.18 -15.27 9.48
C LEU A 244 -4.18 -15.37 8.32
N SER A 245 -4.67 -15.48 7.07
CA SER A 245 -3.79 -15.53 5.91
C SER A 245 -3.02 -14.22 5.65
N LEU A 246 -3.58 -13.07 6.05
CA LEU A 246 -2.88 -11.77 5.99
C LEU A 246 -1.81 -11.65 7.07
N LEU A 247 -2.00 -12.37 8.18
CA LEU A 247 -1.12 -12.42 9.34
C LEU A 247 0.01 -13.44 9.20
N ASP A 248 0.16 -14.12 8.06
CA ASP A 248 1.25 -15.06 7.80
C ASP A 248 2.58 -14.32 7.57
N ILE A 249 3.13 -13.82 8.67
CA ILE A 249 4.36 -13.02 8.74
C ILE A 249 5.39 -13.82 9.54
N GLN A 250 6.61 -13.96 9.06
CA GLN A 250 7.70 -14.53 9.85
C GLN A 250 8.27 -13.52 10.85
N SER A 251 7.40 -12.87 11.63
CA SER A 251 7.76 -11.94 12.70
C SER A 251 7.23 -12.46 14.03
N ASN A 252 8.13 -12.49 15.02
CA ASN A 252 7.81 -12.86 16.40
C ASN A 252 6.88 -11.84 17.08
N ALA A 253 6.75 -10.62 16.53
CA ALA A 253 5.85 -9.58 17.04
C ALA A 253 4.38 -10.01 17.05
N TRP A 254 4.03 -11.02 16.26
CA TRP A 254 2.66 -11.52 16.10
C TRP A 254 2.36 -12.80 16.89
N ASP A 255 3.35 -13.40 17.55
CA ASP A 255 3.19 -14.73 18.16
C ASP A 255 2.15 -14.75 19.28
N ASP A 256 2.17 -13.75 20.18
CA ASP A 256 1.17 -13.63 21.24
C ASP A 256 -0.23 -13.43 20.67
N PHE A 257 -0.37 -12.54 19.67
CA PHE A 257 -1.65 -12.30 19.02
C PHE A 257 -2.19 -13.58 18.36
N ARG A 258 -1.37 -14.35 17.66
CA ARG A 258 -1.80 -15.62 17.03
C ARG A 258 -2.29 -16.64 18.05
N GLN A 259 -1.60 -16.77 19.18
CA GLN A 259 -2.02 -17.69 20.25
C GLN A 259 -3.40 -17.30 20.81
N ARG A 260 -3.64 -16.00 20.99
CA ARG A 260 -4.91 -15.45 21.47
C ARG A 260 -6.02 -15.52 20.44
N PHE A 261 -5.70 -15.28 19.17
CA PHE A 261 -6.63 -15.38 18.04
C PHE A 261 -7.31 -16.75 18.01
N GLY A 262 -6.53 -17.84 18.15
CA GLY A 262 -7.06 -19.20 18.19
C GLY A 262 -7.97 -19.51 19.38
N ARG A 263 -7.91 -18.70 20.44
CA ARG A 263 -8.77 -18.82 21.64
C ARG A 263 -9.96 -17.85 21.62
N GLY A 264 -10.03 -16.95 20.63
CA GLY A 264 -11.02 -15.88 20.58
C GLY A 264 -10.79 -14.76 21.61
N ASP A 265 -9.61 -14.70 22.23
CA ASP A 265 -9.27 -13.73 23.28
C ASP A 265 -8.56 -12.51 22.69
N TRP A 266 -9.26 -11.78 21.83
CA TRP A 266 -8.68 -10.63 21.15
C TRP A 266 -9.73 -9.56 20.79
N THR A 267 -9.28 -8.34 20.56
CA THR A 267 -10.11 -7.20 20.17
C THR A 267 -9.64 -6.56 18.88
N LEU A 268 -10.60 -5.99 18.14
CA LEU A 268 -10.35 -5.27 16.90
C LEU A 268 -10.44 -3.76 17.09
N GLU A 269 -9.37 -3.08 16.72
CA GLU A 269 -9.26 -1.64 16.56
C GLU A 269 -9.21 -1.30 15.08
N VAL A 270 -10.05 -0.38 14.61
CA VAL A 270 -10.04 0.09 13.21
C VAL A 270 -10.04 1.61 13.18
N ASP A 271 -9.10 2.18 12.44
CA ASP A 271 -8.95 3.62 12.25
C ASP A 271 -8.59 3.97 10.79
N GLY A 272 -8.49 5.26 10.49
CA GLY A 272 -8.24 5.79 9.16
C GLY A 272 -7.40 7.07 9.19
N ILE A 273 -6.39 7.15 8.33
CA ILE A 273 -5.50 8.30 8.17
C ILE A 273 -5.45 8.72 6.70
N VAL A 274 -5.54 10.02 6.43
CA VAL A 274 -5.42 10.62 5.11
C VAL A 274 -4.16 11.49 5.08
N TYR A 275 -3.22 11.14 4.22
CA TYR A 275 -2.05 11.96 3.90
C TYR A 275 -2.32 12.83 2.68
N VAL A 276 -2.02 14.11 2.80
CA VAL A 276 -2.16 15.09 1.72
C VAL A 276 -0.82 15.76 1.47
N HIS A 277 -0.22 15.44 0.33
CA HIS A 277 1.07 15.96 -0.09
C HIS A 277 0.87 17.20 -0.96
N GLN A 278 1.01 18.40 -0.37
CA GLN A 278 0.89 19.69 -1.07
C GLN A 278 2.25 20.11 -1.65
N TYR A 279 2.63 19.50 -2.77
CA TYR A 279 3.99 19.57 -3.31
C TYR A 279 4.43 20.95 -3.83
N ALA A 280 3.48 21.87 -4.05
CA ALA A 280 3.78 23.26 -4.43
C ALA A 280 3.83 24.22 -3.23
N ALA A 281 3.33 23.80 -2.06
CA ALA A 281 3.30 24.65 -0.87
C ALA A 281 4.65 24.64 -0.15
N GLN A 282 5.25 25.83 -0.01
CA GLN A 282 6.56 26.03 0.63
C GLN A 282 6.45 26.70 2.01
N ASP A 283 5.36 27.40 2.30
CA ASP A 283 5.12 28.05 3.59
C ASP A 283 4.66 27.02 4.64
N THR A 284 5.62 26.53 5.41
CA THR A 284 5.38 25.54 6.47
C THR A 284 4.50 26.09 7.60
N GLY A 285 4.56 27.39 7.88
CA GLY A 285 3.73 28.04 8.90
C GLY A 285 2.26 28.07 8.51
N ALA A 286 1.97 28.50 7.28
CA ALA A 286 0.62 28.52 6.73
C ALA A 286 0.02 27.10 6.61
N LEU A 287 0.84 26.12 6.21
CA LEU A 287 0.45 24.70 6.15
C LEU A 287 0.10 24.15 7.53
N SER A 288 0.94 24.41 8.53
CA SER A 288 0.69 23.96 9.91
C SER A 288 -0.61 24.55 10.46
N ALA A 289 -0.83 25.85 10.25
CA ALA A 289 -2.08 26.52 10.64
C ALA A 289 -3.29 25.91 9.93
N SER A 290 -3.18 25.64 8.62
CA SER A 290 -4.24 24.99 7.84
C SER A 290 -4.52 23.57 8.33
N ASN A 291 -3.48 22.79 8.63
CA ASN A 291 -3.62 21.44 9.16
C ASN A 291 -4.34 21.43 10.51
N MET A 292 -4.03 22.37 11.41
CA MET A 292 -4.74 22.52 12.68
C MET A 292 -6.22 22.86 12.49
N VAL A 293 -6.53 23.77 11.56
CA VAL A 293 -7.93 24.15 11.27
C VAL A 293 -8.71 22.97 10.70
N LEU A 294 -8.15 22.27 9.72
CA LEU A 294 -8.83 21.16 9.06
C LEU A 294 -8.91 19.92 9.96
N SER A 295 -7.95 19.69 10.85
CA SER A 295 -8.03 18.61 11.85
C SER A 295 -9.19 18.83 12.83
N ARG A 296 -9.49 20.08 13.22
CA ARG A 296 -10.69 20.38 14.00
C ARG A 296 -11.98 20.16 13.21
N GLU A 297 -11.94 20.39 11.90
CA GLU A 297 -13.09 20.08 11.03
C GLU A 297 -13.30 18.57 10.95
N VAL A 298 -12.23 17.77 10.78
CA VAL A 298 -12.31 16.30 10.79
C VAL A 298 -13.01 15.82 12.06
N ALA A 299 -12.63 16.35 13.23
CA ALA A 299 -13.23 15.96 14.51
C ALA A 299 -14.76 16.16 14.57
N LYS A 300 -15.33 17.10 13.81
CA LYS A 300 -16.80 17.29 13.75
C LYS A 300 -17.51 16.16 13.00
N HIS A 301 -16.82 15.51 12.07
CA HIS A 301 -17.33 14.38 11.30
C HIS A 301 -17.09 13.04 12.00
N LEU A 302 -16.32 13.01 13.09
CA LEU A 302 -16.08 11.81 13.88
C LEU A 302 -17.13 11.69 14.98
N HIS A 303 -17.69 10.49 15.13
CA HIS A 303 -18.63 10.18 16.20
C HIS A 303 -18.03 9.04 17.01
N PHE A 304 -17.94 9.23 18.33
CA PHE A 304 -17.39 8.26 19.27
C PHE A 304 -18.46 7.72 20.25
N PRO A 305 -19.65 7.26 19.80
CA PRO A 305 -20.63 6.70 20.72
C PRO A 305 -20.12 5.37 21.30
N ASP A 306 -20.51 5.07 22.54
CA ASP A 306 -19.99 3.96 23.34
C ASP A 306 -20.23 2.57 22.71
N ASP A 307 -21.21 2.46 21.80
CA ASP A 307 -21.71 1.21 21.21
C ASP A 307 -21.31 0.99 19.74
N GLN A 308 -20.93 2.04 19.01
CA GLN A 308 -20.47 1.97 17.61
C GLN A 308 -19.24 2.84 17.41
N LYS A 309 -18.11 2.41 17.97
CA LYS A 309 -16.84 3.15 18.01
C LYS A 309 -16.15 3.28 16.64
N PHE A 310 -16.76 3.88 15.63
CA PHE A 310 -16.10 4.17 14.35
C PHE A 310 -14.88 5.06 14.59
N PHE A 311 -13.73 4.67 14.07
CA PHE A 311 -12.41 5.22 14.44
C PHE A 311 -12.08 4.99 15.93
N CYS A 312 -11.15 4.08 16.20
CA CYS A 312 -10.85 3.63 17.56
C CYS A 312 -9.86 4.52 18.32
N LEU A 313 -9.02 5.29 17.63
CA LEU A 313 -8.12 6.25 18.27
C LEU A 313 -8.95 7.43 18.81
N GLY A 314 -8.49 8.10 19.85
CA GLY A 314 -9.22 9.21 20.46
C GLY A 314 -9.45 10.40 19.51
N PRO A 315 -10.19 11.42 19.97
CA PRO A 315 -10.41 12.66 19.20
C PRO A 315 -9.10 13.40 18.88
N ASP A 316 -8.04 13.18 19.66
CA ASP A 316 -6.73 13.81 19.48
C ASP A 316 -5.87 13.15 18.40
N ALA A 317 -6.29 12.02 17.83
CA ALA A 317 -5.55 11.39 16.74
C ALA A 317 -5.56 12.27 15.48
N GLN A 318 -4.35 12.57 14.99
CA GLN A 318 -4.15 13.32 13.75
C GLN A 318 -4.44 12.43 12.53
N ARG A 319 -5.71 12.43 12.11
CA ARG A 319 -6.21 11.63 10.97
C ARG A 319 -6.05 12.32 9.62
N LEU A 320 -5.91 13.63 9.60
CA LEU A 320 -5.52 14.37 8.41
C LEU A 320 -4.10 14.90 8.61
N ARG A 321 -3.21 14.58 7.68
CA ARG A 321 -1.79 14.97 7.75
C ARG A 321 -1.41 15.66 6.45
N ILE A 322 -1.21 16.97 6.52
CA ILE A 322 -0.82 17.77 5.36
C ILE A 322 0.70 17.94 5.39
N LYS A 323 1.36 17.55 4.29
CA LYS A 323 2.80 17.57 4.13
C LYS A 323 3.20 18.55 3.03
N GLY A 324 4.03 19.51 3.40
CA GLY A 324 4.55 20.52 2.48
C GLY A 324 5.73 20.03 1.66
N ARG A 325 6.12 20.81 0.65
CA ARG A 325 7.27 20.51 -0.22
C ARG A 325 8.55 20.24 0.57
N VAL A 326 8.84 21.07 1.58
CA VAL A 326 10.06 20.95 2.39
C VAL A 326 10.10 19.62 3.13
N GLU A 327 8.99 19.23 3.76
CA GLU A 327 8.89 17.95 4.48
C GLU A 327 9.02 16.76 3.53
N ILE A 328 8.38 16.82 2.35
CA ILE A 328 8.45 15.76 1.34
C ILE A 328 9.91 15.57 0.87
N VAL A 329 10.60 16.66 0.53
CA VAL A 329 12.01 16.60 0.12
C VAL A 329 12.86 16.00 1.23
N GLN A 330 12.69 16.47 2.47
CA GLN A 330 13.43 15.91 3.62
C GLN A 330 13.18 14.41 3.78
N GLN A 331 11.92 13.97 3.67
CA GLN A 331 11.59 12.54 3.79
C GLN A 331 12.11 11.71 2.61
N PHE A 332 12.28 12.27 1.42
CA PHE A 332 12.85 11.55 0.27
C PHE A 332 14.36 11.38 0.39
N LEU A 333 15.04 12.24 1.15
CA LEU A 333 16.49 12.24 1.31
C LEU A 333 17.00 11.43 2.50
N VAL A 334 16.12 10.93 3.38
CA VAL A 334 16.55 10.05 4.47
C VAL A 334 16.99 8.71 3.86
N ASP A 335 18.23 8.29 4.08
CA ASP A 335 18.65 6.95 3.65
C ASP A 335 18.01 5.89 4.54
N GLY A 336 17.43 4.85 3.93
CA GLY A 336 17.14 3.51 4.49
C GLY A 336 16.52 3.41 5.89
N TYR A 337 15.29 2.86 5.96
CA TYR A 337 14.77 2.17 7.14
C TYR A 337 14.94 0.66 7.00
#